data_AF-A0A939JMK4-F1
#
_entry.id   AF-A0A939JMK4-F1
#
_cell.length_a   1.000
_cell.length_b   1.000
_cell.length_c   1.000
_cell.angle_alpha   90.00
_cell.angle_beta   90.00
_cell.angle_gamma   90.00
#
_symmetry.space_group_name_H-M   'P 1'
#
loop_
_entity.id
_entity.type
_entity.pdbx_description
1 polymer ?
#
loop_
_entity_poly.entity_id
_entity_poly.type
_entity_poly.pdbx_seq_one_letter_code
_entity_poly.pdbx_strand_id
1 'polypeptide(L)'
;QAAADRLGRLVREQRLAVLDPQRPADFPVAPGYAPGEHHFPYDFARTPESLARGWFTDEEMSRSLDHLAGEQQEDGGWPISWPAWAPGTALEWRPIVTIQALLTLRAHGRAVA
;
A
#
# COMPACT_ATOMS: atom_id res chain seq x y z
N GLN A 1 -2.88 7.89 21.20
CA GLN A 1 -3.70 6.67 21.08
C GLN A 1 -5.11 6.94 20.57
N ALA A 2 -6.02 7.57 21.35
CA ALA A 2 -7.45 7.66 20.99
C ALA A 2 -7.76 8.21 19.58
N ALA A 3 -7.01 9.20 19.09
CA ALA A 3 -7.17 9.74 17.74
C ALA A 3 -6.75 8.73 16.64
N ALA A 4 -5.67 7.98 16.85
CA ALA A 4 -5.20 6.96 15.92
C ALA A 4 -6.20 5.79 15.85
N ASP A 5 -6.74 5.35 17.00
CA ASP A 5 -7.74 4.28 17.03
C ASP A 5 -9.03 4.69 16.31
N ARG A 6 -9.42 5.96 16.43
CA ARG A 6 -10.55 6.52 15.68
C ARG A 6 -10.28 6.49 14.17
N LEU A 7 -9.09 6.88 13.73
CA LEU A 7 -8.71 6.83 12.31
C LEU A 7 -8.70 5.37 11.79
N GLY A 8 -8.17 4.43 12.56
CA GLY A 8 -8.19 3.01 12.20
C GLY A 8 -9.59 2.46 12.00
N ARG A 9 -10.54 2.81 12.88
CA ARG A 9 -11.96 2.44 12.68
C ARG A 9 -12.52 3.02 11.38
N LEU A 10 -12.26 4.30 11.09
CA LEU A 10 -12.73 4.93 9.85
C LEU A 10 -12.14 4.26 8.60
N VAL A 11 -10.85 3.93 8.60
CA VAL A 11 -10.19 3.21 7.50
C VAL A 11 -10.90 1.89 7.20
N ARG A 12 -11.29 1.14 8.24
CA ARG A 12 -11.99 -0.14 8.09
C ARG A 12 -13.44 0.03 7.67
N GLU A 13 -14.19 0.89 8.36
CA GLU A 13 -15.62 1.14 8.10
C GLU A 13 -15.86 1.66 6.68
N GLN A 14 -14.97 2.52 6.19
CA GLN A 14 -15.05 3.08 4.84
C GLN A 14 -14.31 2.25 3.79
N ARG A 15 -13.72 1.10 4.19
CA ARG A 15 -13.02 0.16 3.29
C ARG A 15 -11.91 0.84 2.48
N LEU A 16 -11.17 1.75 3.12
CA LEU A 16 -10.13 2.57 2.47
C LEU A 16 -8.82 1.82 2.20
N ALA A 17 -8.65 0.62 2.75
CA ALA A 17 -7.50 -0.23 2.52
C ALA A 17 -7.96 -1.60 2.01
N VAL A 18 -7.36 -2.09 0.93
CA VAL A 18 -7.59 -3.42 0.39
C VAL A 18 -6.99 -4.45 1.35
N LEU A 19 -7.86 -5.09 2.13
CA LEU A 19 -7.45 -6.10 3.12
C LEU A 19 -7.21 -7.47 2.49
N ASP A 20 -7.67 -7.68 1.26
CA ASP A 20 -7.43 -8.89 0.48
C ASP A 20 -7.04 -8.52 -0.97
N PRO A 21 -5.75 -8.56 -1.31
CA PRO A 21 -5.27 -8.24 -2.66
C PRO A 21 -5.85 -9.12 -3.78
N GLN A 22 -6.42 -10.29 -3.45
CA GLN A 22 -7.10 -11.14 -4.43
C GLN A 22 -8.54 -10.71 -4.73
N ARG A 23 -9.09 -9.78 -3.94
CA ARG A 23 -10.44 -9.24 -4.09
C ARG A 23 -10.45 -7.70 -4.02
N PRO A 24 -9.69 -6.99 -4.87
CA PRO A 24 -9.61 -5.54 -4.82
C PRO A 24 -10.95 -4.87 -5.13
N ALA A 25 -11.81 -5.50 -5.95
CA ALA A 25 -13.15 -5.02 -6.29
C ALA A 25 -14.09 -4.89 -5.09
N ASP A 26 -13.80 -5.58 -3.99
CA ASP A 26 -14.56 -5.43 -2.74
C ASP A 26 -14.29 -4.05 -2.12
N PHE A 27 -13.18 -3.38 -2.42
CA PHE A 27 -12.78 -2.14 -1.78
C PHE A 27 -12.92 -0.99 -2.78
N PRO A 28 -13.99 -0.18 -2.70
CA PRO A 28 -14.24 0.87 -3.68
C PRO A 28 -13.13 1.92 -3.61
N VAL A 29 -12.65 2.33 -4.78
CA VAL A 29 -11.77 3.50 -4.90
C VAL A 29 -12.61 4.76 -4.65
N ALA A 30 -12.10 5.68 -3.83
CA ALA A 30 -12.84 6.86 -3.43
C ALA A 30 -13.13 7.78 -4.64
N PRO A 31 -14.28 8.50 -4.67
CA PRO A 31 -14.56 9.45 -5.74
C PRO A 31 -13.41 10.46 -5.94
N GLY A 32 -12.96 10.60 -7.17
CA GLY A 32 -11.83 11.49 -7.54
C GLY A 32 -10.49 10.79 -7.72
N TYR A 33 -10.36 9.53 -7.29
CA TYR A 33 -9.21 8.68 -7.57
C TYR A 33 -9.42 7.92 -8.88
N ALA A 34 -8.31 7.51 -9.49
CA ALA A 34 -8.37 6.74 -10.73
C ALA A 34 -8.80 5.28 -10.49
N PRO A 35 -9.41 4.62 -11.48
CA PRO A 35 -9.68 3.18 -11.39
C PRO A 35 -8.40 2.40 -11.02
N GLY A 36 -8.47 1.57 -9.99
CA GLY A 36 -7.34 0.76 -9.53
C GLY A 36 -6.36 1.46 -8.58
N GLU A 37 -6.56 2.75 -8.27
CA GLU A 37 -5.75 3.50 -7.31
C GLU A 37 -6.15 3.13 -5.87
N HIS A 38 -5.82 1.89 -5.50
CA HIS A 38 -6.08 1.34 -4.19
C HIS A 38 -4.96 1.67 -3.21
N HIS A 39 -5.33 1.76 -1.94
CA HIS A 39 -4.39 1.70 -0.84
C HIS A 39 -4.42 0.32 -0.19
N PHE A 40 -3.28 -0.10 0.34
CA PHE A 40 -3.12 -1.35 1.05
C PHE A 40 -2.64 -1.09 2.49
N PRO A 41 -2.78 -2.05 3.41
CA PRO A 41 -2.26 -1.93 4.77
C PRO A 41 -0.82 -1.40 4.87
N TYR A 42 0.08 -1.80 3.96
CA TYR A 42 1.46 -1.29 3.92
C TYR A 42 1.56 0.23 3.67
N ASP A 43 0.59 0.86 3.01
CA ASP A 43 0.60 2.31 2.77
C ASP A 43 0.36 3.11 4.04
N PHE A 44 -0.42 2.54 4.96
CA PHE A 44 -0.73 3.13 6.26
C PHE A 44 0.33 2.74 7.32
N ALA A 45 0.80 1.49 7.29
CA ALA A 45 1.72 0.92 8.26
C ALA A 45 3.08 0.55 7.63
N ARG A 46 3.77 1.57 7.07
CA ARG A 46 5.08 1.41 6.41
C ARG A 46 6.18 0.83 7.31
N THR A 47 6.06 0.98 8.62
CA THR A 47 6.96 0.35 9.60
C THR A 47 6.15 -0.39 10.68
N PRO A 48 6.72 -1.43 11.32
CA PRO A 48 6.08 -2.13 12.43
C PRO A 48 5.72 -1.22 13.62
N GLU A 49 6.46 -0.12 13.82
CA GLU A 49 6.28 0.84 14.91
C GLU A 49 5.21 1.89 14.62
N SER A 50 4.65 1.93 13.40
CA SER A 50 3.58 2.86 13.04
C SER A 50 2.36 2.66 13.95
N LEU A 51 1.74 3.76 14.39
CA LEU A 51 0.45 3.69 15.10
C LEU A 51 -0.63 2.98 14.27
N ALA A 52 -0.54 3.06 12.94
CA ALA A 52 -1.45 2.38 12.03
C ALA A 52 -1.23 0.86 11.98
N ARG A 53 -0.11 0.34 12.49
CA ARG A 53 0.14 -1.11 12.50
C ARG A 53 -0.94 -1.88 13.26
N GLY A 54 -1.50 -1.29 14.31
CA GLY A 54 -2.59 -1.86 15.09
C GLY A 54 -3.97 -1.80 14.43
N TRP A 55 -4.11 -1.18 13.25
CA TRP A 55 -5.39 -1.12 12.52
C TRP A 55 -5.68 -2.40 11.73
N PHE A 56 -4.64 -3.20 11.50
CA PHE A 56 -4.65 -4.38 10.65
C PHE A 56 -4.20 -5.62 11.42
N THR A 57 -4.78 -6.76 11.10
CA THR A 57 -4.30 -8.04 11.64
C THR A 57 -2.95 -8.42 11.03
N ASP A 58 -2.23 -9.34 11.66
CA ASP A 58 -0.97 -9.86 11.13
C ASP A 58 -1.15 -10.52 9.76
N GLU A 59 -2.28 -11.19 9.55
CA GLU A 59 -2.60 -11.83 8.27
C GLU A 59 -2.93 -10.81 7.17
N GLU A 60 -3.66 -9.73 7.48
CA GLU A 60 -3.92 -8.62 6.56
C GLU A 60 -2.61 -7.93 6.16
N MET A 61 -1.73 -7.67 7.12
CA MET A 61 -0.40 -7.12 6.86
C MET A 61 0.47 -8.07 6.04
N SER A 62 0.47 -9.36 6.35
CA SER A 62 1.25 -10.36 5.61
C SER A 62 0.85 -10.36 4.14
N ARG A 63 -0.45 -10.51 3.85
CA ARG A 63 -0.98 -10.51 2.47
C ARG A 63 -0.69 -9.21 1.73
N SER A 64 -0.81 -8.08 2.43
CA SER A 64 -0.46 -6.77 1.88
C SER A 64 1.02 -6.69 1.50
N LEU A 65 1.94 -7.15 2.36
CA LEU A 65 3.38 -7.15 2.08
C LEU A 65 3.77 -8.16 1.00
N ASP A 66 3.12 -9.33 0.94
CA ASP A 66 3.31 -10.30 -0.15
C ASP A 66 2.87 -9.71 -1.49
N HIS A 67 1.75 -8.99 -1.51
CA HIS A 67 1.33 -8.24 -2.70
C HIS A 67 2.36 -7.18 -3.08
N LEU A 68 2.83 -6.36 -2.13
CA LEU A 68 3.89 -5.38 -2.41
C LEU A 68 5.13 -6.04 -3.00
N ALA A 69 5.62 -7.13 -2.42
CA ALA A 69 6.78 -7.85 -2.95
C ALA A 69 6.54 -8.39 -4.38
N GLY A 70 5.34 -8.88 -4.66
CA GLY A 70 4.95 -9.40 -5.97
C GLY A 70 4.79 -8.34 -7.07
N GLU A 71 4.68 -7.06 -6.73
CA GLU A 71 4.60 -5.95 -7.69
C GLU A 71 5.97 -5.50 -8.22
N GLN A 72 7.07 -6.09 -7.75
CA GLN A 72 8.39 -5.82 -8.30
C GLN A 72 8.46 -6.25 -9.77
N GLN A 73 8.87 -5.32 -10.63
CA GLN A 73 9.00 -5.55 -12.07
C GLN A 73 10.38 -6.14 -12.41
N GLU A 74 10.54 -6.62 -13.65
CA GLU A 74 11.78 -7.25 -14.14
C GLU A 74 13.01 -6.35 -14.01
N ASP A 75 12.83 -5.02 -14.07
CA ASP A 75 13.90 -4.03 -13.87
C ASP A 75 14.24 -3.77 -12.39
N GLY A 76 13.60 -4.49 -11.48
CA GLY A 76 13.73 -4.36 -10.02
C GLY A 76 12.94 -3.20 -9.41
N GLY A 77 12.25 -2.40 -10.22
CA GLY A 77 11.44 -1.26 -9.78
C GLY A 77 9.99 -1.63 -9.47
N TRP A 78 9.26 -0.66 -8.92
CA TRP A 78 7.82 -0.76 -8.72
C TRP A 78 7.04 0.17 -9.68
N PRO A 79 5.83 -0.22 -10.10
CA PRO A 79 4.95 0.64 -10.88
C PRO A 79 4.37 1.76 -10.02
N ILE A 80 3.96 2.86 -10.65
CA ILE A 80 3.01 3.79 -10.02
C ILE A 80 1.62 3.14 -10.01
N SER A 81 0.87 3.30 -8.92
CA SER A 81 -0.50 2.77 -8.80
C SER A 81 -1.57 3.74 -9.30
N TRP A 82 -1.16 4.93 -9.78
CA TRP A 82 -2.03 5.97 -10.32
C TRP A 82 -1.70 6.27 -11.79
N PRO A 83 -2.62 6.90 -12.55
CA PRO A 83 -2.40 7.20 -13.95
C PRO A 83 -1.25 8.19 -14.16
N ALA A 84 -0.45 7.92 -15.20
CA ALA A 84 0.48 8.91 -15.72
C ALA A 84 -0.28 10.01 -16.47
N TRP A 85 -0.64 11.09 -15.78
CA TRP A 85 -1.32 12.24 -16.37
C TRP A 85 -0.45 13.04 -17.35
N ALA A 86 0.86 12.82 -17.33
CA ALA A 86 1.80 13.38 -18.28
C ALA A 86 2.90 12.35 -18.64
N PRO A 87 3.59 12.50 -19.79
CA PRO A 87 4.65 11.58 -20.20
C PRO A 87 5.79 11.42 -19.18
N GLY A 88 6.06 12.44 -18.37
CA GLY A 88 7.11 12.43 -17.34
C GLY A 88 6.72 11.80 -16.01
N THR A 89 5.43 11.57 -15.73
CA THR A 89 4.96 11.16 -14.40
C THR A 89 5.63 9.87 -13.92
N ALA A 90 5.69 8.85 -14.77
CA ALA A 90 6.34 7.59 -14.39
C ALA A 90 7.86 7.76 -14.16
N LEU A 91 8.53 8.57 -14.97
CA LEU A 91 9.97 8.80 -14.83
C LEU A 91 10.31 9.49 -13.51
N GLU A 92 9.50 10.46 -13.10
CA GLU A 92 9.68 11.23 -11.87
C GLU A 92 9.33 10.41 -10.62
N TRP A 93 8.30 9.57 -10.69
CA TRP A 93 7.74 8.91 -9.51
C TRP A 93 8.19 7.46 -9.30
N ARG A 94 8.49 6.67 -10.35
CA ARG A 94 8.94 5.28 -10.17
C ARG A 94 10.14 5.13 -9.24
N PRO A 95 11.17 6.00 -9.27
CA PRO A 95 12.28 5.91 -8.31
C PRO A 95 11.82 6.10 -6.86
N ILE A 96 10.89 7.02 -6.61
CA ILE A 96 10.34 7.28 -5.27
C ILE A 96 9.53 6.08 -4.79
N VAL A 97 8.63 5.56 -5.63
CA VAL A 97 7.78 4.40 -5.29
C VAL A 97 8.65 3.16 -5.03
N THR A 98 9.68 2.95 -5.84
CA THR A 98 10.64 1.85 -5.66
C THR A 98 11.34 1.94 -4.30
N ILE A 99 11.88 3.11 -3.95
CA ILE A 99 12.54 3.30 -2.65
C ILE A 99 11.55 3.08 -1.50
N GLN A 100 10.32 3.58 -1.62
CA GLN A 100 9.28 3.39 -0.60
C GLN A 100 8.92 1.92 -0.41
N ALA A 101 8.78 1.16 -1.51
CA ALA A 101 8.52 -0.28 -1.46
C ALA A 101 9.65 -1.04 -0.76
N LEU A 102 10.90 -0.80 -1.18
CA LEU A 102 12.09 -1.43 -0.60
C LEU A 102 12.24 -1.12 0.90
N LEU A 103 12.07 0.14 1.29
CA LEU A 103 12.16 0.55 2.70
C LEU A 103 11.05 -0.10 3.54
N THR A 104 9.84 -0.19 3.01
CA THR A 104 8.70 -0.83 3.68
C THR A 104 8.93 -2.33 3.85
N LEU A 105 9.30 -3.03 2.78
CA LEU A 105 9.61 -4.47 2.83
C LEU A 105 10.75 -4.75 3.80
N ARG A 106 11.82 -3.95 3.76
CA ARG A 106 12.95 -4.08 4.70
C ARG A 106 12.53 -3.87 6.15
N ALA A 107 11.71 -2.85 6.43
CA ALA A 107 11.25 -2.56 7.79
C ALA A 107 10.43 -3.71 8.38
N HIS A 108 9.70 -4.45 7.53
CA HIS A 108 8.94 -5.64 7.92
C HIS A 108 9.72 -6.96 7.76
N GLY A 109 11.03 -6.90 7.54
CA GLY A 109 11.88 -8.09 7.45
C GLY A 109 11.62 -8.98 6.23
N ARG A 110 10.99 -8.44 5.18
CA ARG A 110 10.75 -9.16 3.93
C ARG A 110 11.99 -9.08 3.03
N ALA A 111 12.40 -10.22 2.50
CA ALA A 111 13.41 -10.29 1.46
C ALA A 111 12.82 -9.84 0.12
N VAL A 112 13.66 -9.25 -0.72
CA VAL A 112 13.34 -8.87 -2.10
C VAL A 112 14.23 -9.71 -3.02
N ALA A 113 13.71 -10.11 -4.17
CA ALA A 113 14.42 -10.94 -5.15
C ALA A 113 15.51 -10.16 -5.89
#